data_AF-A0A4Y2TJH6-F1
#
_entry.id   AF-A0A4Y2TJH6-F1
#
_cell.length_a   1.000
_cell.length_b   1.000
_cell.length_c   1.000
_cell.angle_alpha   90.00
_cell.angle_beta   90.00
_cell.angle_gamma   90.00
#
_symmetry.space_group_name_H-M   'P 1'
#
loop_
_entity.id
_entity.type
_entity.pdbx_description
1 polymer ?
#
loop_
_entity_poly.entity_id
_entity_poly.type
_entity_poly.pdbx_seq_one_letter_code
_entity_poly.pdbx_strand_id
1 'polypeptide(L)'
;MALDSCKDQTSIIEDLRTTLRDHSNIKLCWIKAHIGIKGNEAADILAEEATKKEHIDSNIKFSKKWLKNNLQKYTLECWQSRWDSSQKARYTYGLLPRVSLGRCFGDFF
;
A
#
# COMPACT_ATOMS: atom_id res chain seq x y z
N MET A 1 -6.90 -5.28 -28.32
CA MET A 1 -5.99 -5.90 -27.33
C MET A 1 -5.67 -4.86 -26.26
N ALA A 2 -6.44 -4.86 -25.17
CA ALA A 2 -6.26 -3.97 -24.00
C ALA A 2 -6.88 -4.57 -22.72
N LEU A 3 -7.21 -5.87 -22.74
CA LEU A 3 -7.98 -6.55 -21.68
C LEU A 3 -7.17 -7.58 -20.88
N ASP A 4 -5.87 -7.74 -21.17
CA ASP A 4 -4.95 -8.46 -20.28
C ASP A 4 -4.31 -7.49 -19.27
N SER A 5 -5.16 -6.67 -18.64
CA SER A 5 -4.78 -5.99 -17.41
C SER A 5 -4.48 -7.06 -16.38
N CYS A 6 -3.18 -7.28 -16.15
CA CYS A 6 -2.60 -8.24 -15.23
C CYS A 6 -3.53 -8.50 -14.04
N LYS A 7 -4.17 -9.68 -14.03
CA LYS A 7 -5.15 -10.09 -13.02
C LYS A 7 -4.42 -10.35 -11.70
N ASP A 8 -4.06 -9.28 -11.01
CA ASP A 8 -3.71 -9.30 -9.58
C ASP A 8 -4.98 -9.38 -8.75
N GLN A 9 -5.90 -10.28 -9.10
CA GLN A 9 -6.95 -10.65 -8.19
C GLN A 9 -6.30 -11.58 -7.18
N THR A 10 -6.12 -11.11 -5.95
CA THR A 10 -5.80 -11.99 -4.83
C THR A 10 -6.86 -13.10 -4.83
N SER A 11 -6.45 -14.36 -4.64
CA SER A 11 -7.36 -15.53 -4.69
C SER A 11 -8.64 -15.31 -3.88
N ILE A 12 -8.50 -14.63 -2.73
CA ILE A 12 -9.58 -14.24 -1.83
C ILE A 12 -10.67 -13.39 -2.52
N ILE A 13 -10.32 -12.47 -3.43
CA ILE A 13 -11.32 -11.65 -4.14
C ILE A 13 -12.17 -12.52 -5.07
N GLU A 14 -11.55 -13.49 -5.75
CA GLU A 14 -12.29 -14.41 -6.63
C GLU A 14 -13.12 -15.40 -5.82
N ASP A 15 -12.61 -15.88 -4.69
CA ASP A 15 -13.34 -16.74 -3.76
C ASP A 15 -14.59 -16.00 -3.25
N LEU A 16 -14.43 -14.77 -2.75
CA LEU A 16 -15.55 -13.93 -2.27
C LEU A 16 -16.57 -13.65 -3.38
N ARG A 17 -16.13 -13.35 -4.59
CA ARG A 17 -17.04 -13.11 -5.73
C ARG A 17 -17.82 -14.35 -6.10
N THR A 18 -17.18 -15.52 -6.07
CA THR A 18 -17.85 -16.80 -6.34
C THR A 18 -18.89 -17.07 -5.26
N THR A 19 -18.51 -16.94 -3.99
CA THR A 19 -19.45 -17.12 -2.86
C THR A 19 -20.64 -16.17 -2.94
N LEU A 20 -20.42 -14.88 -3.24
CA LEU A 20 -21.51 -13.90 -3.37
C LEU A 20 -22.41 -14.17 -4.59
N ARG A 21 -21.86 -14.73 -5.68
CA ARG A 21 -22.66 -15.15 -6.84
C ARG A 21 -23.54 -16.35 -6.52
N ASP A 22 -23.00 -17.31 -5.77
CA ASP A 22 -23.72 -18.54 -5.41
C ASP A 22 -24.83 -18.27 -4.37
N HIS A 23 -24.71 -17.19 -3.58
CA HIS A 23 -25.65 -16.81 -2.52
C HIS A 23 -26.37 -15.49 -2.83
N SER A 24 -27.46 -15.58 -3.60
CA SER A 24 -28.27 -14.43 -4.04
C SER A 24 -29.06 -13.73 -2.92
N ASN A 25 -29.10 -14.30 -1.71
CA ASN A 25 -29.80 -13.76 -0.54
C ASN A 25 -28.95 -12.81 0.31
N ILE A 26 -27.66 -12.62 -0.02
CA ILE A 26 -26.77 -11.73 0.74
C ILE A 26 -26.96 -10.28 0.25
N LYS A 27 -27.29 -9.38 1.17
CA LYS A 27 -27.36 -7.94 0.90
C LYS A 27 -26.16 -7.25 1.55
N LEU A 28 -25.39 -6.53 0.73
CA LEU A 28 -24.29 -5.68 1.19
C LEU A 28 -24.83 -4.26 1.39
N CYS A 29 -24.55 -3.67 2.55
CA CYS A 29 -24.87 -2.28 2.86
C CYS A 29 -23.65 -1.60 3.43
N TRP A 30 -23.50 -0.30 3.14
CA TRP A 30 -22.46 0.53 3.73
C TRP A 30 -23.00 1.20 4.98
N ILE A 31 -22.23 1.11 6.07
CA ILE A 31 -22.54 1.74 7.34
C ILE A 31 -21.35 2.63 7.70
N LYS A 32 -21.65 3.81 8.25
CA LYS A 32 -20.61 4.75 8.71
C LYS A 32 -19.92 4.19 9.96
N ALA A 33 -18.60 4.25 10.00
CA ALA A 33 -17.81 3.86 11.17
C ALA A 33 -17.92 4.87 12.32
N HIS A 34 -17.72 4.40 13.56
CA HIS A 34 -17.59 5.22 14.78
C HIS A 34 -18.80 6.14 15.09
N ILE A 35 -20.02 5.65 14.88
CA ILE A 35 -21.26 6.39 15.18
C ILE A 35 -22.14 5.73 16.25
N GLY A 36 -21.63 4.80 17.05
CA GLY A 36 -22.41 4.13 18.11
C GLY A 36 -23.16 2.87 17.67
N ILE A 37 -22.98 2.39 16.44
CA ILE A 37 -23.67 1.17 15.99
C ILE A 37 -22.96 -0.04 16.57
N LYS A 38 -23.55 -0.60 17.64
CA LYS A 38 -22.99 -1.71 18.43
C LYS A 38 -22.35 -2.83 17.60
N GLY A 39 -23.04 -3.30 16.55
CA GLY A 39 -22.52 -4.38 15.70
C GLY A 39 -21.31 -3.98 14.85
N ASN A 40 -21.29 -2.75 14.33
CA ASN A 40 -20.15 -2.23 13.57
C ASN A 40 -18.97 -1.95 14.49
N GLU A 41 -19.23 -1.36 15.67
CA GLU A 41 -18.19 -1.07 16.65
C GLU A 41 -17.56 -2.35 17.21
N ALA A 42 -18.36 -3.38 17.49
CA ALA A 42 -17.82 -4.67 17.88
C ALA A 42 -16.92 -5.27 16.79
N ALA A 43 -17.32 -5.16 15.52
CA ALA A 43 -16.48 -5.61 14.40
C ALA A 43 -15.18 -4.79 14.28
N ASP A 44 -15.25 -3.47 14.47
CA ASP A 44 -14.08 -2.58 14.44
C ASP A 44 -13.10 -2.91 15.58
N ILE A 45 -13.60 -3.16 16.80
CA ILE A 45 -12.77 -3.57 17.95
C ILE A 45 -12.06 -4.89 17.66
N LEU A 46 -12.80 -5.89 17.16
CA LEU A 46 -12.20 -7.19 16.79
C LEU A 46 -11.15 -7.04 15.68
N ALA A 47 -11.39 -6.16 14.71
CA ALA A 47 -10.42 -5.86 13.66
C ALA A 47 -9.16 -5.19 14.23
N GLU A 48 -9.31 -4.25 15.17
CA GLU A 48 -8.18 -3.62 15.86
C GLU A 48 -7.37 -4.65 16.68
N GLU A 49 -8.04 -5.52 17.42
CA GLU A 49 -7.39 -6.60 18.18
C GLU A 49 -6.61 -7.55 17.25
N ALA A 50 -7.16 -7.87 16.07
CA ALA A 50 -6.47 -8.70 15.08
C ALA A 50 -5.17 -8.05 14.57
N THR A 51 -5.07 -6.71 14.50
CA THR A 51 -3.83 -6.04 14.09
C THR A 51 -2.71 -6.16 15.12
N LYS A 52 -3.04 -6.43 16.39
CA LYS A 52 -2.07 -6.57 17.49
C LYS A 52 -1.55 -8.00 17.65
N LYS A 53 -2.14 -8.99 16.96
CA LYS A 53 -1.67 -10.37 17.01
C LYS A 53 -0.30 -10.51 16.35
N GLU A 54 0.59 -11.28 16.98
CA GLU A 54 1.93 -11.57 16.44
C GLU A 54 1.88 -12.55 15.25
N HIS A 55 0.86 -13.40 15.19
CA HIS A 55 0.72 -14.41 14.14
C HIS A 55 -0.35 -14.01 13.11
N ILE A 56 -0.01 -14.16 11.83
CA ILE A 56 -0.90 -13.83 10.72
C ILE A 56 -1.78 -15.05 10.41
N ASP A 57 -3.07 -14.94 10.70
CA ASP A 57 -4.06 -16.02 10.50
C ASP A 57 -4.29 -16.36 9.01
N SER A 58 -4.02 -15.43 8.09
CA SER A 58 -4.23 -15.62 6.65
C SER A 58 -3.09 -15.00 5.84
N ASN A 59 -2.30 -15.84 5.16
CA ASN A 59 -1.19 -15.38 4.33
C ASN A 59 -1.70 -14.86 2.97
N ILE A 60 -2.11 -13.59 2.96
CA ILE A 60 -2.47 -12.89 1.72
C ILE A 60 -1.17 -12.51 1.00
N LYS A 61 -1.02 -12.96 -0.25
CA LYS A 61 0.13 -12.57 -1.09
C LYS A 61 0.21 -11.04 -1.18
N PHE A 62 1.42 -10.51 -1.01
CA PHE A 62 1.66 -9.08 -1.15
C PHE A 62 1.20 -8.58 -2.52
N SER A 63 0.48 -7.45 -2.54
CA SER A 63 0.13 -6.82 -3.80
C SER A 63 1.39 -6.34 -4.53
N LYS A 64 1.37 -6.35 -5.87
CA LYS A 64 2.48 -5.79 -6.68
C LYS A 64 2.77 -4.34 -6.32
N LYS A 65 1.73 -3.56 -6.01
CA LYS A 65 1.85 -2.16 -5.59
C LYS A 65 2.60 -2.05 -4.26
N TRP A 66 2.29 -2.90 -3.28
CA TRP A 66 2.99 -2.93 -2.01
C TRP A 66 4.48 -3.26 -2.22
N LEU A 67 4.80 -4.27 -3.02
CA LEU A 67 6.18 -4.64 -3.31
C LEU A 67 6.93 -3.50 -4.02
N LYS A 68 6.32 -2.91 -5.06
CA LYS A 68 6.89 -1.78 -5.80
C LYS A 68 7.18 -0.58 -4.88
N ASN A 69 6.26 -0.25 -4.00
CA ASN A 69 6.42 0.85 -3.06
C ASN A 69 7.56 0.58 -2.07
N ASN A 70 7.68 -0.65 -1.55
CA ASN A 70 8.78 -1.02 -0.66
C ASN A 70 10.13 -0.95 -1.37
N LEU A 71 10.21 -1.48 -2.59
CA LEU A 71 11.44 -1.42 -3.38
C LEU A 71 11.84 0.03 -3.70
N GLN A 72 10.88 0.89 -4.00
CA GLN A 72 11.13 2.32 -4.22
C GLN A 72 11.66 3.01 -2.95
N LYS A 73 11.08 2.72 -1.77
CA LYS A 73 11.58 3.26 -0.50
C LYS A 73 13.02 2.82 -0.23
N TYR A 74 13.28 1.52 -0.33
CA TYR A 74 14.63 0.98 -0.14
C TYR A 74 15.64 1.59 -1.11
N THR A 75 15.25 1.75 -2.37
CA THR A 75 16.10 2.39 -3.40
C THR A 75 16.40 3.84 -3.03
N LEU A 76 15.39 4.61 -2.59
CA LEU A 76 15.59 5.99 -2.14
C LEU A 76 16.54 6.08 -0.93
N GLU A 77 16.41 5.21 0.06
CA GLU A 77 17.30 5.16 1.21
C GLU A 77 18.76 4.87 0.79
N CYS A 78 18.95 3.90 -0.11
CA CYS A 78 20.27 3.61 -0.68
C CYS A 78 20.85 4.82 -1.42
N TRP A 79 20.02 5.52 -2.19
CA TRP A 79 20.44 6.72 -2.92
C TRP A 79 20.77 7.88 -1.97
N GLN A 80 19.98 8.08 -0.92
CA GLN A 80 20.24 9.08 0.11
C GLN A 80 21.58 8.82 0.79
N SER A 81 21.83 7.58 1.22
CA SER A 81 23.09 7.20 1.86
C SER A 81 24.31 7.47 0.97
N ARG A 82 24.19 7.21 -0.34
CA ARG A 82 25.23 7.56 -1.33
C ARG A 82 25.40 9.06 -1.50
N TRP A 83 24.30 9.82 -1.46
CA TRP A 83 24.34 11.27 -1.59
C TRP A 83 25.03 11.92 -0.38
N ASP A 84 24.69 11.46 0.83
CA ASP A 84 25.26 11.96 2.08
C ASP A 84 26.77 11.70 2.16
N SER A 85 27.20 10.51 1.75
CA SER A 85 28.60 10.06 1.77
C SER A 85 29.46 10.59 0.62
N SER A 86 28.85 11.09 -0.45
CA SER A 86 29.58 11.62 -1.61
C SER A 86 30.37 12.87 -1.24
N GLN A 87 31.68 12.84 -1.48
CA GLN A 87 32.57 14.01 -1.37
C GLN A 87 32.47 14.95 -2.59
N LYS A 88 31.81 14.52 -3.67
CA LYS A 88 31.65 15.29 -4.90
C LYS A 88 30.33 16.07 -4.88
N ALA A 89 30.29 17.18 -5.64
CA ALA A 89 29.09 18.01 -5.83
C ALA A 89 28.47 18.56 -4.52
N ARG A 90 29.31 18.90 -3.52
CA ARG A 90 28.85 19.38 -2.20
C ARG A 90 28.05 20.69 -2.27
N TYR A 91 28.32 21.54 -3.25
CA TYR A 91 27.49 22.73 -3.51
C TYR A 91 26.05 22.34 -3.85
N THR A 92 25.87 21.40 -4.79
CA THR A 92 24.55 20.88 -5.16
C THR A 92 23.88 20.14 -4.00
N TYR A 93 24.65 19.39 -3.19
CA TYR A 93 24.14 18.77 -1.96
C TYR A 93 23.58 19.82 -0.98
N GLY A 94 24.24 20.98 -0.85
CA GLY A 94 23.74 22.07 -0.02
C GLY A 94 22.39 22.63 -0.47
N LEU A 95 22.12 22.63 -1.78
CA LEU A 95 20.84 23.06 -2.34
C LEU A 95 19.76 21.97 -2.28
N LEU A 96 20.15 20.72 -2.55
CA LEU A 96 19.25 19.57 -2.65
C LEU A 96 19.80 18.41 -1.78
N PRO A 97 19.68 18.50 -0.46
CA PRO A 97 20.26 17.49 0.44
C PRO A 97 19.45 16.20 0.47
N ARG A 98 18.17 16.22 0.05
CA ARG A 98 17.30 15.04 0.05
C ARG A 98 17.04 14.52 -1.35
N VAL A 99 17.24 13.22 -1.55
CA VAL A 99 16.86 12.55 -2.79
C VAL A 99 15.34 12.43 -2.86
N SER A 100 14.79 12.61 -4.05
CA SER A 100 13.35 12.45 -4.28
C SER A 100 13.10 11.84 -5.66
N LEU A 101 11.94 11.19 -5.81
CA LEU A 101 11.46 10.72 -7.11
C LEU A 101 10.78 11.85 -7.91
N GLY A 102 10.61 13.03 -7.31
CA GLY A 102 10.06 14.20 -7.96
C GLY A 102 11.03 14.72 -9.01
N ARG A 103 10.50 15.10 -10.18
CA ARG A 103 11.30 15.83 -11.17
C ARG A 103 11.62 17.20 -10.60
N CYS A 104 12.90 17.54 -10.52
CA CYS A 104 13.33 18.91 -10.32
C CYS A 104 13.19 19.61 -11.68
N PHE A 105 12.20 20.50 -11.80
CA PHE A 105 12.12 21.42 -12.92
C PHE A 105 13.12 22.54 -12.64
N GLY A 106 14.25 22.48 -13.32
CA GLY A 106 15.19 23.59 -13.37
C GLY A 106 15.10 24.20 -14.76
N ASP A 107 14.87 25.51 -14.79
CA ASP A 107 15.11 26.34 -15.95
C ASP A 107 16.63 26.47 -16.14
N PHE A 108 17.24 25.38 -16.63
CA PHE A 108 18.66 25.33 -16.98
C PHE A 108 18.81 25.98 -18.37
N PHE A 109 18.76 27.31 -18.38
CA PHE A 109 19.12 28.13 -19.55
C PHE A 109 20.63 28.37 -19.58
#